data_AF-A0A4R4MX54-F1
#
_entry.id   AF-A0A4R4MX54-F1
#
_cell.length_a   1.000
_cell.length_b   1.000
_cell.length_c   1.000
_cell.angle_alpha   90.00
_cell.angle_beta   90.00
_cell.angle_gamma   90.00
#
_symmetry.space_group_name_H-M   'P 1'
#
loop_
_entity.id
_entity.type
_entity.pdbx_description
1 polymer ?
#
loop_
_entity_poly.entity_id
_entity_poly.type
_entity_poly.pdbx_seq_one_letter_code
_entity_poly.pdbx_strand_id
1 'polypeptide(L)'
;MALAWTVGRLNLRVDRRTVLHLAATAAVGAALDPAQRLLRALAGNHRPDSTTIAHLEHRTRGFHRLEEHIPAKSLYPALISHLNEVSALLESGLPDDHRRRLAVVAGESAILAAWFAWEQGNAHMTAAHTRLANVAAKHTNDVSIAACMTGYRSYMAGRNSAQSTRLIQQGLDQIGEGDPATRAWLLARHAEEGALLGDHRGALNSIREVVDVYAGADINARPWTCFLDPGRFASMSLTVYSRLRRHDDSATAMEEIALHLGPTTEVKKLCVVKAEMALAQHRLRDVTEAVDSARSALDATSAMDFPLGWERLDNVAAELMLSRAQVAREFHTEYAATRASRKQPSLQ
;
A
#
# COMPACT_ATOMS: atom_id res chain seq x y z
N MET A 1 -19.18 4.26 -2.98
CA MET A 1 -19.35 4.65 -1.56
C MET A 1 -19.74 3.49 -0.66
N ALA A 2 -20.85 2.79 -0.93
CA ALA A 2 -21.30 1.68 -0.09
C ALA A 2 -20.31 0.49 -0.03
N LEU A 3 -19.67 0.13 -1.15
CA LEU A 3 -18.66 -0.94 -1.19
C LEU A 3 -17.48 -0.70 -0.23
N ALA A 4 -16.89 0.51 -0.26
CA ALA A 4 -15.78 0.85 0.62
C ALA A 4 -16.20 0.76 2.10
N TRP A 5 -17.37 1.28 2.45
CA TRP A 5 -17.88 1.11 3.81
C TRP A 5 -18.05 -0.37 4.20
N THR A 6 -18.66 -1.19 3.34
CA THR A 6 -18.88 -2.61 3.62
C THR A 6 -17.56 -3.34 3.86
N VAL A 7 -16.59 -3.17 2.96
CA VAL A 7 -15.25 -3.77 3.08
C VAL A 7 -14.53 -3.27 4.33
N GLY A 8 -14.63 -1.97 4.60
CA GLY A 8 -14.01 -1.35 5.78
C GLY A 8 -14.61 -1.79 7.11
N ARG A 9 -15.93 -1.99 7.15
CA ARG A 9 -16.67 -2.46 8.34
C ARG A 9 -16.36 -3.90 8.68
N LEU A 10 -16.22 -4.76 7.67
CA LEU A 10 -15.82 -6.15 7.90
C LEU A 10 -14.48 -6.23 8.62
N ASN A 11 -13.61 -5.23 8.41
CA ASN A 11 -12.26 -5.16 8.96
C ASN A 11 -11.41 -6.43 8.73
N LEU A 12 -11.75 -7.17 7.67
CA LEU A 12 -11.14 -8.43 7.28
C LEU A 12 -10.63 -8.34 5.85
N ARG A 13 -9.73 -9.25 5.48
CA ARG A 13 -9.28 -9.43 4.10
C ARG A 13 -10.46 -9.86 3.25
N VAL A 14 -10.63 -9.22 2.09
CA VAL A 14 -11.75 -9.49 1.17
C VAL A 14 -11.17 -9.78 -0.19
N ASP A 15 -11.47 -10.95 -0.75
CA ASP A 15 -10.98 -11.31 -2.08
C ASP A 15 -11.70 -10.53 -3.19
N ARG A 16 -11.09 -10.49 -4.39
CA ARG A 16 -11.64 -9.78 -5.56
C ARG A 16 -13.05 -10.22 -5.93
N ARG A 17 -13.38 -11.51 -5.86
CA ARG A 17 -14.72 -12.02 -6.22
C ARG A 17 -15.74 -11.52 -5.22
N THR A 18 -15.40 -11.52 -3.93
CA THR A 18 -16.21 -10.95 -2.87
C THR A 18 -16.34 -9.44 -3.04
N VAL A 19 -15.29 -8.70 -3.43
CA VAL A 19 -15.37 -7.27 -3.77
C VAL A 19 -16.34 -7.04 -4.93
N LEU A 20 -16.29 -7.85 -6.00
CA LEU A 20 -17.20 -7.74 -7.14
C LEU A 20 -18.65 -8.09 -6.77
N HIS A 21 -18.86 -9.13 -5.97
CA HIS A 21 -20.19 -9.49 -5.44
C HIS A 21 -20.74 -8.40 -4.53
N LEU A 22 -19.92 -7.89 -3.62
CA LEU A 22 -20.28 -6.77 -2.76
C LEU A 22 -20.55 -5.52 -3.59
N ALA A 23 -19.86 -5.29 -4.71
CA ALA A 23 -20.16 -4.18 -5.60
C ALA A 23 -21.56 -4.30 -6.22
N ALA A 24 -21.98 -5.53 -6.56
CA ALA A 24 -23.30 -5.83 -7.07
C ALA A 24 -24.41 -5.70 -6.00
N THR A 25 -24.11 -6.01 -4.73
CA THR A 25 -25.09 -5.93 -3.63
C THR A 25 -25.05 -4.64 -2.82
N ALA A 26 -23.99 -3.82 -2.97
CA ALA A 26 -23.81 -2.54 -2.28
C ALA A 26 -24.86 -1.47 -2.64
N ALA A 27 -25.81 -1.79 -3.53
CA ALA A 27 -27.04 -1.02 -3.69
C ALA A 27 -27.91 -1.02 -2.41
N VAL A 28 -27.66 -1.91 -1.44
CA VAL A 28 -28.43 -2.01 -0.19
C VAL A 28 -27.52 -1.94 1.03
N GLY A 29 -26.90 -0.77 1.24
CA GLY A 29 -26.20 -0.44 2.48
C GLY A 29 -26.87 0.78 3.10
N ALA A 30 -27.27 0.68 4.38
CA ALA A 30 -28.02 1.69 5.13
C ALA A 30 -27.34 3.07 5.16
N ALA A 31 -27.45 3.83 4.08
CA ALA A 31 -27.57 5.26 4.17
C ALA A 31 -28.91 5.53 4.86
N LEU A 32 -28.94 6.48 5.79
CA LEU A 32 -30.18 7.17 6.09
C LEU A 32 -30.86 7.53 4.77
N ASP A 33 -32.18 7.27 4.67
CA ASP A 33 -32.99 7.64 3.52
C ASP A 33 -32.55 9.04 3.01
N PRO A 34 -32.15 9.18 1.73
CA PRO A 34 -31.70 10.45 1.18
C PRO A 34 -32.65 11.61 1.46
N ALA A 35 -33.97 11.36 1.48
CA ALA A 35 -34.97 12.36 1.83
C ALA A 35 -34.87 12.75 3.32
N GLN A 36 -34.66 11.79 4.21
CA GLN A 36 -34.50 12.04 5.64
C GLN A 36 -33.18 12.73 5.99
N ARG A 37 -32.10 12.49 5.23
CA ARG A 37 -30.85 13.26 5.30
C ARG A 37 -31.06 14.72 4.88
N LEU A 38 -31.74 14.92 3.75
CA LEU A 38 -32.06 16.26 3.25
C LEU A 38 -32.95 17.02 4.23
N LEU A 39 -34.00 16.38 4.75
CA LEU A 39 -34.89 16.97 5.76
C LEU A 39 -34.14 17.35 7.05
N ARG A 40 -33.21 16.51 7.52
CA ARG A 40 -32.38 16.81 8.69
C ARG A 40 -31.36 17.93 8.45
N ALA A 41 -30.77 17.99 7.26
CA ALA A 41 -29.86 19.06 6.85
C ALA A 41 -30.61 20.40 6.75
N LEU A 42 -31.80 20.41 6.14
CA LEU A 42 -32.67 21.58 6.04
C LEU A 42 -33.20 22.05 7.41
N ALA A 43 -33.33 21.13 8.37
CA ALA A 43 -33.73 21.45 9.75
C ALA A 43 -32.59 22.09 10.59
N GLY A 44 -31.40 22.35 10.02
CA GLY A 44 -30.35 23.18 10.63
C GLY A 44 -29.60 22.58 11.82
N ASN A 45 -29.89 21.35 12.22
CA ASN A 45 -29.40 20.76 13.48
C ASN A 45 -28.43 19.58 13.33
N HIS A 46 -27.84 19.35 12.14
CA HIS A 46 -27.07 18.11 11.92
C HIS A 46 -25.56 18.28 12.16
N ARG A 47 -25.15 18.18 13.43
CA ARG A 47 -23.76 17.82 13.78
C ARG A 47 -23.60 16.30 13.60
N PRO A 48 -22.54 15.80 12.93
CA PRO A 48 -22.33 14.37 12.81
C PRO A 48 -22.17 13.74 14.20
N ASP A 49 -22.97 12.71 14.44
CA ASP A 49 -22.89 11.89 15.64
C ASP A 49 -21.76 10.86 15.54
N SER A 50 -21.52 10.14 16.63
CA SER A 50 -20.47 9.11 16.69
C SER A 50 -20.66 7.99 15.67
N THR A 51 -21.91 7.69 15.30
CA THR A 51 -22.27 6.69 14.28
C THR A 51 -21.83 7.14 12.89
N THR A 52 -22.07 8.42 12.56
CA THR A 52 -21.67 9.03 11.28
C THR A 52 -20.15 9.05 11.16
N ILE A 53 -19.43 9.38 12.23
CA ILE A 53 -17.96 9.35 12.22
C ILE A 53 -17.44 7.93 12.05
N ALA A 54 -17.99 6.96 12.77
CA ALA A 54 -17.61 5.55 12.62
C ALA A 54 -17.82 5.06 11.17
N HIS A 55 -18.90 5.50 10.51
CA HIS A 55 -19.12 5.20 9.10
C HIS A 55 -17.99 5.72 8.20
N LEU A 56 -17.50 6.94 8.42
CA LEU A 56 -16.41 7.54 7.66
C LEU A 56 -15.05 6.88 7.96
N GLU A 57 -14.80 6.50 9.21
CA GLU A 57 -13.64 5.70 9.63
C GLU A 57 -13.62 4.36 8.88
N HIS A 58 -14.75 3.63 8.89
CA HIS A 58 -14.87 2.39 8.13
C HIS A 58 -14.68 2.62 6.62
N ARG A 59 -15.29 3.66 6.04
CA ARG A 59 -15.12 3.93 4.60
C ARG A 59 -13.67 4.17 4.21
N THR A 60 -12.90 4.85 5.07
CA THR A 60 -11.46 5.08 4.90
C THR A 60 -10.66 3.77 4.92
N ARG A 61 -10.88 2.92 5.94
CA ARG A 61 -10.31 1.55 5.98
C ARG A 61 -10.66 0.75 4.72
N GLY A 62 -11.89 0.91 4.25
CA GLY A 62 -12.36 0.29 3.01
C GLY A 62 -11.57 0.68 1.78
N PHE A 63 -11.26 1.96 1.61
CA PHE A 63 -10.45 2.42 0.48
C PHE A 63 -9.06 1.81 0.49
N HIS A 64 -8.38 1.76 1.64
CA HIS A 64 -7.07 1.11 1.77
C HIS A 64 -7.11 -0.38 1.41
N ARG A 65 -8.20 -1.10 1.72
CA ARG A 65 -8.35 -2.51 1.31
C ARG A 65 -8.68 -2.69 -0.17
N LEU A 66 -9.50 -1.79 -0.72
CA LEU A 66 -9.91 -1.85 -2.12
C LEU A 66 -8.73 -1.53 -3.06
N GLU A 67 -7.82 -0.68 -2.61
CA GLU A 67 -6.62 -0.27 -3.35
C GLU A 67 -5.80 -1.49 -3.82
N GLU A 68 -5.69 -2.50 -2.94
CA GLU A 68 -4.95 -3.73 -3.23
C GLU A 68 -5.53 -4.57 -4.39
N HIS A 69 -6.77 -4.29 -4.80
CA HIS A 69 -7.51 -5.03 -5.83
C HIS A 69 -7.90 -4.17 -7.04
N ILE A 70 -7.95 -2.85 -6.88
CA ILE A 70 -8.53 -1.94 -7.87
C ILE A 70 -7.52 -0.83 -8.17
N PRO A 71 -7.20 -0.57 -9.46
CA PRO A 71 -6.28 0.48 -9.85
C PRO A 71 -6.63 1.86 -9.25
N ALA A 72 -5.61 2.62 -8.85
CA ALA A 72 -5.79 3.96 -8.27
C ALA A 72 -6.66 4.88 -9.12
N LYS A 73 -6.48 4.88 -10.45
CA LYS A 73 -7.28 5.69 -11.38
C LYS A 73 -8.80 5.46 -11.26
N SER A 74 -9.21 4.27 -10.85
CA SER A 74 -10.62 3.90 -10.67
C SER A 74 -11.15 4.28 -9.29
N LEU A 75 -10.31 4.28 -8.25
CA LEU A 75 -10.70 4.62 -6.89
C LEU A 75 -10.57 6.11 -6.55
N TYR A 76 -9.64 6.81 -7.21
CA TYR A 76 -9.25 8.17 -6.86
C TYR A 76 -10.42 9.16 -6.84
N PRO A 77 -11.33 9.21 -7.83
CA PRO A 77 -12.48 10.14 -7.77
C PRO A 77 -13.38 9.91 -6.55
N ALA A 78 -13.62 8.64 -6.17
CA ALA A 78 -14.43 8.30 -5.01
C ALA A 78 -13.74 8.65 -3.69
N LEU A 79 -12.42 8.46 -3.61
CA LEU A 79 -11.62 8.86 -2.45
C LEU A 79 -11.62 10.40 -2.27
N ILE A 80 -11.49 11.16 -3.36
CA ILE A 80 -11.56 12.63 -3.30
C ILE A 80 -12.95 13.10 -2.86
N SER A 81 -14.03 12.48 -3.37
CA SER A 81 -15.38 12.77 -2.87
C SER A 81 -15.51 12.47 -1.38
N HIS A 82 -14.89 11.39 -0.89
CA HIS A 82 -14.86 11.06 0.53
C HIS A 82 -14.12 12.10 1.36
N LEU A 83 -12.94 12.53 0.90
CA LEU A 83 -12.16 13.55 1.57
C LEU A 83 -12.90 14.90 1.63
N ASN A 84 -13.59 15.28 0.56
CA ASN A 84 -14.42 16.50 0.53
C ASN A 84 -15.59 16.42 1.52
N GLU A 85 -16.24 15.27 1.65
CA GLU A 85 -17.30 15.06 2.66
C GLU A 85 -16.75 15.22 4.08
N VAL A 86 -15.58 14.64 4.37
CA VAL A 86 -14.93 14.77 5.69
C VAL A 86 -14.54 16.22 5.98
N SER A 87 -13.96 16.92 5.00
CA SER A 87 -13.58 18.35 5.13
C SER A 87 -14.79 19.24 5.41
N ALA A 88 -15.90 19.05 4.69
CA ALA A 88 -17.13 19.82 4.92
C ALA A 88 -17.69 19.60 6.34
N LEU A 89 -17.56 18.39 6.88
CA LEU A 89 -17.97 18.11 8.28
C LEU A 89 -17.02 18.77 9.29
N LEU A 90 -15.72 18.84 9.02
CA LEU A 90 -14.74 19.51 9.87
C LEU A 90 -14.95 21.04 9.96
N GLU A 91 -15.53 21.65 8.92
CA GLU A 91 -15.91 23.07 8.93
C GLU A 91 -17.10 23.37 9.87
N SER A 92 -17.82 22.34 10.32
CA SER A 92 -18.92 22.52 11.26
C SER A 92 -18.42 22.69 12.70
N GLY A 93 -19.17 23.43 13.53
CA GLY A 93 -18.85 23.67 14.94
C GLY A 93 -19.00 22.41 15.81
N LEU A 94 -18.04 21.48 15.70
CA LEU A 94 -18.04 20.18 16.37
C LEU A 94 -17.47 20.18 17.79
N PRO A 95 -17.91 19.24 18.64
CA PRO A 95 -17.15 18.88 19.84
C PRO A 95 -15.71 18.44 19.49
N ASP A 96 -14.77 18.70 20.39
CA ASP A 96 -13.34 18.50 20.11
C ASP A 96 -12.98 17.04 19.81
N ASP A 97 -13.62 16.06 20.46
CA ASP A 97 -13.37 14.63 20.16
C ASP A 97 -13.83 14.25 18.74
N HIS A 98 -15.04 14.66 18.35
CA HIS A 98 -15.58 14.45 16.99
C HIS A 98 -14.70 15.12 15.94
N ARG A 99 -14.25 16.36 16.20
CA ARG A 99 -13.31 17.09 15.33
C ARG A 99 -11.99 16.32 15.18
N ARG A 100 -11.40 15.87 16.29
CA ARG A 100 -10.14 15.10 16.29
C ARG A 100 -10.27 13.80 15.49
N ARG A 101 -11.35 13.03 15.70
CA ARG A 101 -11.59 11.78 14.96
C ARG A 101 -11.75 12.02 13.46
N LEU A 102 -12.51 13.03 13.06
CA LEU A 102 -12.64 13.40 11.64
C LEU A 102 -11.32 13.91 11.05
N ALA A 103 -10.50 14.62 11.82
CA ALA A 103 -9.18 15.04 11.38
C ALA A 103 -8.24 13.84 11.17
N VAL A 104 -8.32 12.80 12.02
CA VAL A 104 -7.63 11.52 11.76
C VAL A 104 -8.11 10.95 10.41
N VAL A 105 -9.42 10.77 10.22
CA VAL A 105 -10.02 10.26 8.97
C VAL A 105 -9.53 11.06 7.74
N ALA A 106 -9.45 12.38 7.84
CA ALA A 106 -8.93 13.24 6.78
C ALA A 106 -7.44 12.95 6.48
N GLY A 107 -6.61 12.81 7.53
CA GLY A 107 -5.20 12.46 7.39
C GLY A 107 -4.97 11.10 6.75
N GLU A 108 -5.68 10.06 7.20
CA GLU A 108 -5.55 8.70 6.64
C GLU A 108 -6.04 8.62 5.18
N SER A 109 -7.06 9.42 4.84
CA SER A 109 -7.57 9.54 3.47
C SER A 109 -6.60 10.34 2.58
N ALA A 110 -5.97 11.38 3.13
CA ALA A 110 -4.99 12.20 2.41
C ALA A 110 -3.72 11.43 2.09
N ILE A 111 -3.26 10.52 2.97
CA ILE A 111 -2.15 9.60 2.69
C ILE A 111 -2.46 8.79 1.41
N LEU A 112 -3.63 8.14 1.36
CA LEU A 112 -4.01 7.33 0.21
C LEU A 112 -4.24 8.18 -1.06
N ALA A 113 -4.75 9.41 -0.90
CA ALA A 113 -4.91 10.34 -2.01
C ALA A 113 -3.57 10.79 -2.58
N ALA A 114 -2.56 11.03 -1.73
CA ALA A 114 -1.19 11.32 -2.16
C ALA A 114 -0.59 10.13 -2.93
N TRP A 115 -0.80 8.91 -2.42
CA TRP A 115 -0.37 7.68 -3.08
C TRP A 115 -0.99 7.52 -4.47
N PHE A 116 -2.32 7.65 -4.59
CA PHE A 116 -3.01 7.57 -5.88
C PHE A 116 -2.61 8.69 -6.84
N ALA A 117 -2.38 9.91 -6.34
CA ALA A 117 -1.90 11.01 -7.17
C ALA A 117 -0.49 10.72 -7.73
N TRP A 118 0.39 10.14 -6.91
CA TRP A 118 1.74 9.74 -7.34
C TRP A 118 1.67 8.62 -8.39
N GLU A 119 0.83 7.61 -8.18
CA GLU A 119 0.67 6.51 -9.14
C GLU A 119 0.23 7.00 -10.52
N GLN A 120 -0.54 8.09 -10.56
CA GLN A 120 -1.01 8.73 -11.78
C GLN A 120 -0.02 9.76 -12.35
N GLY A 121 1.15 9.93 -11.75
CA GLY A 121 2.16 10.91 -12.16
C GLY A 121 1.79 12.37 -11.88
N ASN A 122 0.83 12.64 -10.99
CA ASN A 122 0.40 13.99 -10.67
C ASN A 122 1.17 14.55 -9.46
N ALA A 123 2.37 15.08 -9.70
CA ALA A 123 3.25 15.61 -8.66
C ALA A 123 2.60 16.75 -7.85
N HIS A 124 1.83 17.63 -8.49
CA HIS A 124 1.15 18.73 -7.82
C HIS A 124 0.12 18.22 -6.80
N MET A 125 -0.73 17.27 -7.19
CA MET A 125 -1.72 16.65 -6.29
C MET A 125 -1.05 15.80 -5.20
N THR A 126 0.04 15.10 -5.53
CA THR A 126 0.84 14.36 -4.55
C THR A 126 1.32 15.28 -3.43
N ALA A 127 1.90 16.43 -3.79
CA ALA A 127 2.39 17.43 -2.83
C ALA A 127 1.24 18.06 -2.01
N ALA A 128 0.10 18.34 -2.64
CA ALA A 128 -1.07 18.90 -1.96
C ALA A 128 -1.61 17.95 -0.88
N HIS A 129 -1.82 16.68 -1.22
CA HIS A 129 -2.32 15.68 -0.27
C HIS A 129 -1.31 15.32 0.82
N THR A 130 -0.01 15.30 0.49
CA THR A 130 1.06 15.15 1.49
C THR A 130 1.01 16.27 2.54
N ARG A 131 0.82 17.53 2.11
CA ARG A 131 0.65 18.66 3.04
C ARG A 131 -0.57 18.48 3.92
N LEU A 132 -1.70 18.04 3.35
CA LEU A 132 -2.93 17.81 4.09
C LEU A 132 -2.76 16.72 5.17
N ALA A 133 -2.12 15.61 4.84
CA ALA A 133 -1.81 14.55 5.80
C ALA A 133 -0.96 15.06 6.98
N ASN A 134 0.06 15.89 6.70
CA ASN A 134 0.92 16.48 7.73
C ASN A 134 0.18 17.50 8.62
N VAL A 135 -0.72 18.31 8.02
CA VAL A 135 -1.56 19.24 8.79
C VAL A 135 -2.50 18.47 9.72
N ALA A 136 -3.13 17.40 9.22
CA ALA A 136 -3.98 16.53 10.02
C ALA A 136 -3.19 15.89 11.18
N ALA A 137 -2.02 15.29 10.89
CA ALA A 137 -1.15 14.68 11.88
C ALA A 137 -0.76 15.66 13.01
N LYS A 138 -0.38 16.90 12.65
CA LYS A 138 -0.04 17.93 13.62
C LYS A 138 -1.25 18.35 14.46
N HIS A 139 -2.42 18.49 13.84
CA HIS A 139 -3.64 18.87 14.55
C HIS A 139 -4.09 17.80 15.55
N THR A 140 -3.94 16.52 15.21
CA THR A 140 -4.37 15.40 16.05
C THR A 140 -3.28 14.89 17.01
N ASN A 141 -2.05 15.42 16.90
CA ASN A 141 -0.85 14.88 17.55
C ASN A 141 -0.64 13.38 17.26
N ASP A 142 -1.01 12.95 16.06
CA ASP A 142 -0.90 11.55 15.60
C ASP A 142 0.40 11.38 14.80
N VAL A 143 1.46 10.97 15.50
CA VAL A 143 2.79 10.75 14.89
C VAL A 143 2.78 9.64 13.83
N SER A 144 1.85 8.68 13.92
CA SER A 144 1.79 7.56 12.98
C SER A 144 1.30 8.00 11.59
N ILE A 145 0.43 9.01 11.49
CA ILE A 145 0.03 9.59 10.19
C ILE A 145 1.25 10.23 9.51
N ALA A 146 2.05 11.01 10.25
CA ALA A 146 3.24 11.65 9.71
C ALA A 146 4.32 10.63 9.31
N ALA A 147 4.57 9.64 10.18
CA ALA A 147 5.51 8.56 9.91
C ALA A 147 5.09 7.72 8.70
N CYS A 148 3.80 7.41 8.57
CA CYS A 148 3.25 6.69 7.44
C CYS A 148 3.43 7.46 6.12
N MET A 149 3.09 8.74 6.08
CA MET A 149 3.30 9.57 4.90
C MET A 149 4.79 9.63 4.51
N THR A 150 5.67 9.70 5.49
CA THR A 150 7.12 9.63 5.27
C THR A 150 7.55 8.26 4.70
N GLY A 151 6.98 7.17 5.21
CA GLY A 151 7.15 5.82 4.67
C GLY A 151 6.74 5.70 3.21
N TYR A 152 5.56 6.20 2.84
CA TYR A 152 5.11 6.23 1.44
C TYR A 152 6.04 7.05 0.53
N ARG A 153 6.56 8.18 1.02
CA ARG A 153 7.55 8.98 0.26
C ARG A 153 8.84 8.20 -0.05
N SER A 154 9.18 7.19 0.75
CA SER A 154 10.32 6.30 0.44
C SER A 154 10.10 5.43 -0.79
N TYR A 155 8.85 5.14 -1.17
CA TYR A 155 8.53 4.50 -2.46
C TYR A 155 8.53 5.54 -3.59
N MET A 156 8.03 6.74 -3.30
CA MET A 156 7.95 7.84 -4.29
C MET A 156 9.33 8.36 -4.72
N ALA A 157 10.38 8.10 -3.95
CA ALA A 157 11.77 8.40 -4.30
C ALA A 157 12.33 7.49 -5.42
N GLY A 158 11.58 6.46 -5.83
CA GLY A 158 11.96 5.51 -6.87
C GLY A 158 13.30 4.85 -6.55
N ARG A 159 14.19 4.81 -7.55
CA ARG A 159 15.50 4.12 -7.48
C ARG A 159 16.56 4.81 -6.60
N ASN A 160 16.23 5.90 -5.91
CA ASN A 160 17.15 6.59 -5.02
C ASN A 160 17.13 6.00 -3.60
N SER A 161 17.69 4.79 -3.43
CA SER A 161 17.69 4.08 -2.15
C SER A 161 18.31 4.87 -0.99
N ALA A 162 19.27 5.76 -1.26
CA ALA A 162 19.86 6.62 -0.23
C ALA A 162 18.85 7.66 0.29
N GLN A 163 18.04 8.25 -0.60
CA GLN A 163 16.94 9.12 -0.20
C GLN A 163 15.83 8.33 0.50
N SER A 164 15.46 7.16 -0.02
CA SER A 164 14.47 6.28 0.58
C SER A 164 14.85 5.91 2.01
N THR A 165 16.08 5.47 2.25
CA THR A 165 16.61 5.10 3.58
C THR A 165 16.55 6.29 4.55
N ARG A 166 16.96 7.49 4.12
CA ARG A 166 16.85 8.71 4.96
C ARG A 166 15.40 9.02 5.34
N LEU A 167 14.46 8.90 4.40
CA LEU A 167 13.04 9.10 4.68
C LEU A 167 12.53 8.05 5.68
N ILE A 168 12.86 6.78 5.48
CA ILE A 168 12.43 5.71 6.38
C ILE A 168 12.98 5.93 7.79
N GLN A 169 14.25 6.28 7.93
CA GLN A 169 14.84 6.60 9.23
C GLN A 169 14.13 7.79 9.89
N GLN A 170 13.82 8.85 9.15
CA GLN A 170 13.01 9.96 9.67
C GLN A 170 11.64 9.49 10.17
N GLY A 171 10.98 8.58 9.46
CA GLY A 171 9.70 7.99 9.89
C GLY A 171 9.83 7.15 11.17
N LEU A 172 10.90 6.35 11.28
CA LEU A 172 11.21 5.57 12.48
C LEU A 172 11.50 6.47 13.68
N ASP A 173 12.29 7.53 13.49
CA ASP A 173 12.60 8.49 14.55
C ASP A 173 11.33 9.25 15.01
N GLN A 174 10.45 9.59 14.08
CA GLN A 174 9.17 10.25 14.37
C GLN A 174 8.21 9.37 15.16
N ILE A 175 8.11 8.09 14.80
CA ILE A 175 7.15 7.17 15.42
C ILE A 175 7.68 6.62 16.75
N GLY A 176 9.01 6.47 16.89
CA GLY A 176 9.64 5.86 18.05
C GLY A 176 9.05 4.47 18.32
N GLU A 177 8.54 4.27 19.53
CA GLU A 177 7.83 3.05 19.94
C GLU A 177 6.29 3.14 19.76
N GLY A 178 5.81 4.20 19.09
CA GLY A 178 4.41 4.36 18.73
C GLY A 178 3.99 3.41 17.60
N ASP A 179 2.69 3.08 17.55
CA ASP A 179 2.03 2.20 16.58
C ASP A 179 2.90 1.06 16.01
N PRO A 180 2.94 -0.09 16.70
CA PRO A 180 3.82 -1.22 16.33
C PRO A 180 3.69 -1.68 14.89
N ALA A 181 2.48 -1.64 14.30
CA ALA A 181 2.26 -2.06 12.92
C ALA A 181 2.96 -1.15 11.89
N THR A 182 2.82 0.18 12.04
CA THR A 182 3.52 1.13 11.16
C THR A 182 5.02 1.03 11.36
N ARG A 183 5.48 0.88 12.60
CA ARG A 183 6.90 0.69 12.92
C ARG A 183 7.46 -0.58 12.28
N ALA A 184 6.75 -1.71 12.35
CA ALA A 184 7.14 -2.95 11.70
C ALA A 184 7.25 -2.77 10.18
N TRP A 185 6.27 -2.13 9.54
CA TRP A 185 6.37 -1.83 8.11
C TRP A 185 7.61 -0.99 7.77
N LEU A 186 7.85 0.10 8.51
CA LEU A 186 8.98 1.00 8.26
C LEU A 186 10.33 0.29 8.45
N LEU A 187 10.48 -0.52 9.50
CA LEU A 187 11.68 -1.34 9.70
C LEU A 187 11.90 -2.36 8.58
N ALA A 188 10.85 -3.05 8.13
CA ALA A 188 10.96 -4.01 7.03
C ALA A 188 11.40 -3.29 5.75
N ARG A 189 10.84 -2.10 5.49
CA ARG A 189 11.20 -1.25 4.36
C ARG A 189 12.62 -0.71 4.50
N HIS A 190 13.07 -0.37 5.71
CA HIS A 190 14.46 0.00 6.01
C HIS A 190 15.42 -1.14 5.67
N ALA A 191 15.06 -2.37 6.04
CA ALA A 191 15.87 -3.55 5.72
C ALA A 191 16.01 -3.77 4.20
N GLU A 192 14.91 -3.66 3.44
CA GLU A 192 14.93 -3.77 1.98
C GLU A 192 15.87 -2.74 1.34
N GLU A 193 15.74 -1.47 1.71
CA GLU A 193 16.56 -0.37 1.15
C GLU A 193 18.01 -0.43 1.63
N GLY A 194 18.26 -0.86 2.87
CA GLY A 194 19.61 -1.12 3.38
C GLY A 194 20.31 -2.24 2.60
N ALA A 195 19.61 -3.35 2.32
CA ALA A 195 20.14 -4.43 1.50
C ALA A 195 20.39 -3.98 0.04
N LEU A 196 19.57 -3.06 -0.49
CA LEU A 196 19.78 -2.42 -1.80
C LEU A 196 21.05 -1.57 -1.83
N LEU A 197 21.33 -0.82 -0.76
CA LEU A 197 22.51 0.05 -0.62
C LEU A 197 23.80 -0.71 -0.27
N GLY A 198 23.71 -2.00 0.06
CA GLY A 198 24.84 -2.78 0.54
C GLY A 198 25.14 -2.62 2.04
N ASP A 199 24.26 -1.98 2.83
CA ASP A 199 24.33 -2.00 4.29
C ASP A 199 23.81 -3.34 4.83
N HIS A 200 24.64 -4.36 4.70
CA HIS A 200 24.27 -5.73 5.06
C HIS A 200 23.96 -5.88 6.55
N ARG A 201 24.74 -5.19 7.40
CA ARG A 201 24.58 -5.29 8.85
C ARG A 201 23.33 -4.55 9.31
N GLY A 202 23.09 -3.35 8.82
CA GLY A 202 21.85 -2.61 9.10
C GLY A 202 20.63 -3.38 8.64
N ALA A 203 20.65 -3.93 7.42
CA ALA A 203 19.54 -4.72 6.88
C ALA A 203 19.20 -5.95 7.73
N LEU A 204 20.22 -6.73 8.15
CA LEU A 204 20.03 -7.90 9.01
C LEU A 204 19.54 -7.53 10.41
N ASN A 205 20.00 -6.42 10.96
CA ASN A 205 19.52 -5.96 12.27
C ASN A 205 18.05 -5.53 12.18
N SER A 206 17.70 -4.72 11.18
CA SER A 206 16.33 -4.25 10.97
C SER A 206 15.36 -5.41 10.73
N ILE A 207 15.72 -6.43 9.94
CA ILE A 207 14.81 -7.56 9.69
C ILE A 207 14.61 -8.43 10.93
N ARG A 208 15.61 -8.58 11.79
CA ARG A 208 15.46 -9.32 13.06
C ARG A 208 14.55 -8.58 14.02
N GLU A 209 14.78 -7.28 14.20
CA GLU A 209 13.94 -6.44 15.05
C GLU A 209 12.48 -6.45 14.59
N VAL A 210 12.27 -6.48 13.27
CA VAL A 210 10.92 -6.47 12.72
C VAL A 210 10.12 -7.73 13.05
N VAL A 211 10.76 -8.89 13.18
CA VAL A 211 10.08 -10.14 13.56
C VAL A 211 9.41 -10.00 14.92
N ASP A 212 10.13 -9.42 15.89
CA ASP A 212 9.63 -9.22 17.25
C ASP A 212 8.50 -8.18 17.28
N VAL A 213 8.67 -7.05 16.59
CA VAL A 213 7.66 -5.98 16.54
C VAL A 213 6.40 -6.46 15.79
N TYR A 214 6.58 -7.19 14.69
CA TYR A 214 5.47 -7.70 13.89
C TYR A 214 4.64 -8.74 14.64
N ALA A 215 5.27 -9.64 15.41
CA ALA A 215 4.57 -10.69 16.16
C ALA A 215 3.58 -10.15 17.19
N GLY A 216 3.84 -8.97 17.76
CA GLY A 216 2.96 -8.30 18.73
C GLY A 216 2.02 -7.25 18.13
N ALA A 217 2.12 -6.95 16.84
CA ALA A 217 1.38 -5.86 16.22
C ALA A 217 -0.01 -6.29 15.73
N ASP A 218 -1.03 -5.47 15.99
CA ASP A 218 -2.29 -5.53 15.22
C ASP A 218 -2.08 -4.83 13.87
N ILE A 219 -1.79 -5.61 12.83
CA ILE A 219 -1.59 -5.11 11.46
C ILE A 219 -2.82 -4.40 10.87
N ASN A 220 -4.01 -4.53 11.48
CA ASN A 220 -5.23 -3.85 11.07
C ASN A 220 -5.58 -2.64 11.95
N ALA A 221 -4.72 -2.28 12.91
CA ALA A 221 -4.94 -1.13 13.79
C ALA A 221 -5.08 0.17 12.98
N ARG A 222 -4.16 0.39 12.03
CA ARG A 222 -4.19 1.48 11.05
C ARG A 222 -4.60 0.95 9.68
N PRO A 223 -5.31 1.75 8.86
CA PRO A 223 -5.79 1.28 7.57
C PRO A 223 -4.66 1.00 6.57
N TRP A 224 -3.56 1.73 6.63
CA TRP A 224 -2.46 1.58 5.68
C TRP A 224 -1.57 0.37 5.93
N THR A 225 -1.58 -0.24 7.13
CA THR A 225 -0.73 -1.41 7.41
C THR A 225 -1.36 -2.73 6.96
N CYS A 226 -2.59 -2.70 6.44
CA CYS A 226 -3.31 -3.93 6.07
C CYS A 226 -2.65 -4.71 4.93
N PHE A 227 -1.79 -4.08 4.12
CA PHE A 227 -1.04 -4.77 3.06
C PHE A 227 0.14 -5.60 3.62
N LEU A 228 0.63 -5.29 4.84
CA LEU A 228 1.73 -6.00 5.50
C LEU A 228 1.21 -7.28 6.19
N ASP A 229 0.51 -8.12 5.44
CA ASP A 229 0.14 -9.45 5.89
C ASP A 229 1.37 -10.39 5.89
N PRO A 230 1.26 -11.61 6.46
CA PRO A 230 2.41 -12.52 6.55
C PRO A 230 3.07 -12.79 5.21
N GLY A 231 2.30 -12.96 4.13
CA GLY A 231 2.84 -13.16 2.78
C GLY A 231 3.65 -11.95 2.27
N ARG A 232 3.15 -10.72 2.48
CA ARG A 232 3.92 -9.53 2.11
C ARG A 232 5.15 -9.35 3.00
N PHE A 233 5.04 -9.61 4.30
CA PHE A 233 6.17 -9.52 5.21
C PHE A 233 7.28 -10.53 4.85
N ALA A 234 6.90 -11.77 4.53
CA ALA A 234 7.83 -12.78 4.01
C ALA A 234 8.49 -12.35 2.70
N SER A 235 7.76 -11.69 1.80
CA SER A 235 8.34 -11.09 0.58
C SER A 235 9.37 -10.00 0.86
N MET A 236 9.15 -9.14 1.86
CA MET A 236 10.16 -8.14 2.25
C MET A 236 11.41 -8.81 2.85
N SER A 237 11.22 -9.87 3.63
CA SER A 237 12.32 -10.69 4.16
C SER A 237 13.10 -11.38 3.03
N LEU A 238 12.40 -11.92 2.02
CA LEU A 238 13.02 -12.54 0.84
C LEU A 238 13.91 -11.55 0.09
N THR A 239 13.46 -10.31 -0.11
CA THR A 239 14.27 -9.25 -0.74
C THR A 239 15.62 -9.10 -0.04
N VAL A 240 15.60 -9.08 1.30
CA VAL A 240 16.79 -8.93 2.16
C VAL A 240 17.69 -10.16 2.05
N TYR A 241 17.16 -11.35 2.34
CA TYR A 241 17.93 -12.59 2.36
C TYR A 241 18.55 -12.95 1.00
N SER A 242 17.80 -12.74 -0.08
CA SER A 242 18.25 -13.00 -1.44
C SER A 242 19.46 -12.14 -1.82
N ARG A 243 19.44 -10.85 -1.47
CA ARG A 243 20.56 -9.92 -1.71
C ARG A 243 21.80 -10.26 -0.88
N LEU A 244 21.57 -10.70 0.36
CA LEU A 244 22.62 -11.11 1.29
C LEU A 244 23.16 -12.51 1.02
N ARG A 245 22.64 -13.21 0.00
CA ARG A 245 23.00 -14.61 -0.33
C ARG A 245 22.76 -15.58 0.84
N ARG A 246 21.76 -15.30 1.67
CA ARG A 246 21.26 -16.24 2.69
C ARG A 246 20.31 -17.23 2.00
N HIS A 247 20.88 -18.24 1.34
CA HIS A 247 20.12 -19.17 0.49
C HIS A 247 19.02 -19.92 1.25
N ASP A 248 19.33 -20.49 2.41
CA ASP A 248 18.36 -21.21 3.24
C ASP A 248 17.22 -20.30 3.72
N ASP A 249 17.54 -19.12 4.25
CA ASP A 249 16.53 -18.15 4.68
C ASP A 249 15.66 -17.67 3.49
N SER A 250 16.25 -17.57 2.29
CA SER A 250 15.51 -17.21 1.08
C SER A 250 14.53 -18.33 0.69
N ALA A 251 14.94 -19.60 0.82
CA ALA A 251 14.06 -20.74 0.58
C ALA A 251 12.89 -20.75 1.56
N THR A 252 13.15 -20.61 2.87
CA THR A 252 12.11 -20.52 3.89
C THR A 252 11.17 -19.34 3.66
N ALA A 253 11.68 -18.17 3.28
CA ALA A 253 10.84 -17.02 2.97
C ALA A 253 9.96 -17.26 1.72
N MET A 254 10.45 -17.97 0.71
CA MET A 254 9.64 -18.35 -0.46
C MET A 254 8.54 -19.36 -0.10
N GLU A 255 8.83 -20.34 0.76
CA GLU A 255 7.84 -21.28 1.28
C GLU A 255 6.73 -20.54 2.05
N GLU A 256 7.11 -19.60 2.92
CA GLU A 256 6.15 -18.78 3.65
C GLU A 256 5.29 -17.93 2.69
N ILE A 257 5.89 -17.30 1.67
CA ILE A 257 5.12 -16.59 0.65
C ILE A 257 4.10 -17.51 -0.02
N ALA A 258 4.51 -18.73 -0.41
CA ALA A 258 3.64 -19.68 -1.09
C ALA A 258 2.41 -20.07 -0.27
N LEU A 259 2.50 -20.11 1.07
CA LEU A 259 1.37 -20.36 1.96
C LEU A 259 0.26 -19.29 1.88
N HIS A 260 0.61 -18.06 1.48
CA HIS A 260 -0.32 -16.92 1.43
C HIS A 260 -0.71 -16.49 0.01
N LEU A 261 -0.14 -17.14 -1.01
CA LEU A 261 -0.49 -16.92 -2.40
C LEU A 261 -1.58 -17.90 -2.85
N GLY A 262 -2.56 -17.38 -3.59
CA GLY A 262 -3.64 -18.18 -4.15
C GLY A 262 -4.46 -17.41 -5.18
N PRO A 263 -5.52 -18.02 -5.73
CA PRO A 263 -6.35 -17.40 -6.77
C PRO A 263 -7.03 -16.10 -6.33
N THR A 264 -7.14 -15.88 -5.02
CA THR A 264 -7.80 -14.72 -4.40
C THR A 264 -6.83 -13.66 -3.90
N THR A 265 -5.52 -13.81 -4.12
CA THR A 265 -4.51 -12.83 -3.70
C THR A 265 -4.76 -11.47 -4.35
N GLU A 266 -4.54 -10.42 -3.57
CA GLU A 266 -4.54 -9.03 -3.99
C GLU A 266 -3.66 -8.83 -5.24
N VAL A 267 -4.22 -8.25 -6.29
CA VAL A 267 -3.49 -8.07 -7.55
C VAL A 267 -2.29 -7.12 -7.35
N LYS A 268 -2.44 -6.09 -6.51
CA LYS A 268 -1.35 -5.17 -6.21
C LYS A 268 -0.19 -5.85 -5.48
N LYS A 269 -0.50 -6.72 -4.52
CA LYS A 269 0.50 -7.58 -3.85
C LYS A 269 1.24 -8.47 -4.83
N LEU A 270 0.53 -9.09 -5.79
CA LEU A 270 1.15 -9.93 -6.81
C LEU A 270 2.17 -9.15 -7.65
N CYS A 271 1.94 -7.87 -7.94
CA CYS A 271 2.89 -7.03 -8.68
C CYS A 271 4.28 -7.01 -8.03
N VAL A 272 4.34 -6.97 -6.70
CA VAL A 272 5.60 -6.86 -5.95
C VAL A 272 6.13 -8.23 -5.56
N VAL A 273 5.29 -9.06 -4.93
CA VAL A 273 5.72 -10.35 -4.37
C VAL A 273 6.28 -11.27 -5.44
N LYS A 274 5.61 -11.38 -6.60
CA LYS A 274 6.07 -12.24 -7.69
C LYS A 274 7.34 -11.70 -8.36
N ALA A 275 7.53 -10.38 -8.42
CA ALA A 275 8.76 -9.81 -8.92
C ALA A 275 9.95 -10.12 -7.99
N GLU A 276 9.77 -10.05 -6.67
CA GLU A 276 10.81 -10.43 -5.70
C GLU A 276 11.12 -11.93 -5.72
N MET A 277 10.09 -12.78 -5.86
CA MET A 277 10.30 -14.22 -6.07
C MET A 277 11.13 -14.48 -7.33
N ALA A 278 10.82 -13.81 -8.45
CA ALA A 278 11.57 -13.95 -9.69
C ALA A 278 13.06 -13.60 -9.51
N LEU A 279 13.36 -12.49 -8.83
CA LEU A 279 14.75 -12.11 -8.53
C LEU A 279 15.45 -13.13 -7.64
N ALA A 280 14.77 -13.64 -6.62
CA ALA A 280 15.34 -14.64 -5.72
C ALA A 280 15.59 -15.99 -6.41
N GLN A 281 14.62 -16.50 -7.16
CA GLN A 281 14.73 -17.73 -7.94
C GLN A 281 15.86 -17.63 -8.97
N HIS A 282 15.98 -16.49 -9.65
CA HIS A 282 17.07 -16.26 -10.60
C HIS A 282 18.45 -16.35 -9.92
N ARG A 283 18.62 -15.73 -8.75
CA ARG A 283 19.87 -15.76 -7.98
C ARG A 283 20.19 -17.15 -7.42
N LEU A 284 19.17 -17.97 -7.19
CA LEU A 284 19.28 -19.39 -6.85
C LEU A 284 19.51 -20.29 -8.08
N ARG A 285 19.61 -19.71 -9.28
CA ARG A 285 19.81 -20.38 -10.57
C ARG A 285 18.62 -21.23 -11.04
N ASP A 286 17.43 -20.99 -10.50
CA ASP A 286 16.19 -21.56 -11.00
C ASP A 286 15.54 -20.60 -12.00
N VAL A 287 16.03 -20.62 -13.24
CA VAL A 287 15.62 -19.65 -14.27
C VAL A 287 14.18 -19.88 -14.74
N THR A 288 13.70 -21.12 -14.72
CA THR A 288 12.34 -21.45 -15.16
C THR A 288 11.32 -20.87 -14.19
N GLU A 289 11.46 -21.20 -12.91
CA GLU A 289 10.59 -20.67 -11.86
C GLU A 289 10.68 -19.14 -11.76
N ALA A 290 11.88 -18.58 -11.97
CA ALA A 290 12.07 -17.13 -12.02
C ALA A 290 11.24 -16.47 -13.15
N VAL A 291 11.22 -17.07 -14.34
CA VAL A 291 10.44 -16.57 -15.47
C VAL A 291 8.93 -16.71 -15.22
N ASP A 292 8.48 -17.80 -14.60
CA ASP A 292 7.06 -17.99 -14.30
C ASP A 292 6.56 -16.97 -13.26
N SER A 293 7.35 -16.71 -12.22
CA SER A 293 7.10 -15.61 -11.28
C SER A 293 7.13 -14.25 -11.98
N ALA A 294 8.07 -14.02 -12.90
CA ALA A 294 8.18 -12.76 -13.63
C ALA A 294 6.96 -12.49 -14.53
N ARG A 295 6.45 -13.52 -15.22
CA ARG A 295 5.22 -13.42 -16.03
C ARG A 295 4.00 -13.13 -15.16
N SER A 296 3.87 -13.81 -14.02
CA SER A 296 2.80 -13.53 -13.06
C SER A 296 2.84 -12.08 -12.55
N ALA A 297 4.04 -11.55 -12.28
CA ALA A 297 4.22 -10.15 -11.91
C ALA A 297 3.88 -9.18 -13.07
N LEU A 298 4.22 -9.53 -14.31
CA LEU A 298 3.91 -8.75 -15.51
C LEU A 298 2.40 -8.63 -15.75
N ASP A 299 1.67 -9.74 -15.62
CA ASP A 299 0.22 -9.77 -15.74
C ASP A 299 -0.46 -8.89 -14.69
N ALA A 300 -0.06 -9.07 -13.41
CA ALA A 300 -0.59 -8.29 -12.30
C ALA A 300 -0.29 -6.79 -12.45
N THR A 301 0.95 -6.44 -12.80
CA THR A 301 1.37 -5.04 -12.98
C THR A 301 0.66 -4.39 -14.16
N SER A 302 0.45 -5.13 -15.25
CA SER A 302 -0.29 -4.65 -16.42
C SER A 302 -1.77 -4.40 -16.12
N ALA A 303 -2.37 -5.25 -15.28
CA ALA A 303 -3.75 -5.09 -14.83
C ALA A 303 -3.91 -3.90 -13.88
N MET A 304 -2.96 -3.71 -12.96
CA MET A 304 -3.00 -2.62 -11.96
C MET A 304 -2.50 -1.28 -12.47
N ASP A 305 -1.68 -1.28 -13.52
CA ASP A 305 -0.98 -0.08 -14.02
C ASP A 305 -0.12 0.58 -12.91
N PHE A 306 0.47 -0.26 -12.04
CA PHE A 306 1.09 0.17 -10.79
C PHE A 306 2.58 0.52 -10.98
N PRO A 307 3.02 1.77 -10.77
CA PRO A 307 4.39 2.18 -11.06
C PRO A 307 5.47 1.42 -10.29
N LEU A 308 5.23 1.06 -9.03
CA LEU A 308 6.19 0.26 -8.26
C LEU A 308 6.34 -1.15 -8.85
N GLY A 309 5.26 -1.76 -9.33
CA GLY A 309 5.32 -3.04 -10.03
C GLY A 309 6.18 -2.96 -11.29
N TRP A 310 6.04 -1.87 -12.06
CA TRP A 310 6.89 -1.62 -13.22
C TRP A 310 8.36 -1.47 -12.84
N GLU A 311 8.68 -0.69 -11.80
CA GLU A 311 10.06 -0.56 -11.32
C GLU A 311 10.67 -1.91 -10.92
N ARG A 312 9.91 -2.79 -10.26
CA ARG A 312 10.39 -4.13 -9.91
C ARG A 312 10.59 -5.01 -11.13
N LEU A 313 9.70 -4.95 -12.12
CA LEU A 313 9.87 -5.66 -13.40
C LEU A 313 11.05 -5.13 -14.21
N ASP A 314 11.33 -3.83 -14.18
CA ASP A 314 12.52 -3.25 -14.81
C ASP A 314 13.80 -3.90 -14.23
N ASN A 315 13.84 -4.17 -12.92
CA ASN A 315 14.96 -4.91 -12.28
C ASN A 315 14.98 -6.40 -12.66
N VAL A 316 13.83 -7.08 -12.68
CA VAL A 316 13.72 -8.49 -13.09
C VAL A 316 14.21 -8.67 -14.52
N ALA A 317 13.75 -7.83 -15.45
CA ALA A 317 14.17 -7.87 -16.84
C ALA A 317 15.68 -7.65 -16.99
N ALA A 318 16.26 -6.72 -16.22
CA ALA A 318 17.70 -6.46 -16.24
C ALA A 318 18.53 -7.66 -15.76
N GLU A 319 18.12 -8.34 -14.68
CA GLU A 319 18.83 -9.53 -14.19
C GLU A 319 18.65 -10.73 -15.13
N LEU A 320 17.43 -11.00 -15.59
CA LEU A 320 17.15 -12.12 -16.50
C LEU A 320 17.80 -11.98 -17.87
N MET A 321 18.07 -10.76 -18.33
CA MET A 321 18.78 -10.50 -19.61
C MET A 321 20.18 -11.13 -19.64
N LEU A 322 20.81 -11.35 -18.47
CA LEU A 322 22.11 -12.02 -18.36
C LEU A 322 22.02 -13.54 -18.56
N SER A 323 20.82 -14.10 -18.53
CA SER A 323 20.58 -15.52 -18.74
C SER A 323 20.64 -15.89 -20.22
N ARG A 324 21.26 -17.04 -20.51
CA ARG A 324 21.28 -17.63 -21.87
C ARG A 324 20.08 -18.53 -22.16
N ALA A 325 19.21 -18.75 -21.17
CA ALA A 325 18.04 -19.62 -21.30
C ALA A 325 17.04 -19.03 -22.31
N GLN A 326 16.45 -19.90 -23.12
CA GLN A 326 15.46 -19.49 -24.12
C GLN A 326 14.23 -18.84 -23.47
N VAL A 327 13.74 -19.41 -22.37
CA VAL A 327 12.60 -18.88 -21.60
C VAL A 327 12.82 -17.44 -21.09
N ALA A 328 14.06 -17.08 -20.76
CA ALA A 328 14.39 -15.72 -20.33
C ALA A 328 14.38 -14.71 -21.49
N ARG A 329 14.81 -15.13 -22.69
CA ARG A 329 14.72 -14.31 -23.91
C ARG A 329 13.28 -14.06 -24.35
N GLU A 330 12.44 -15.08 -24.24
CA GLU A 330 11.00 -14.99 -24.51
C GLU A 330 10.32 -14.00 -23.56
N PHE A 331 10.56 -14.15 -22.25
CA PHE A 331 10.08 -13.19 -21.27
C PHE A 331 10.54 -11.76 -21.56
N HIS A 332 11.81 -11.55 -21.94
CA HIS A 332 12.30 -10.21 -22.26
C HIS A 332 11.53 -9.58 -23.44
N THR A 333 11.19 -10.38 -24.46
CA THR A 333 10.39 -9.94 -25.61
C THR A 333 8.96 -9.58 -25.18
N GLU A 334 8.32 -10.42 -24.38
CA GLU A 334 6.98 -10.19 -23.81
C GLU A 334 6.94 -8.92 -22.95
N TYR A 335 7.91 -8.77 -22.06
CA TYR A 335 8.05 -7.60 -21.19
C TYR A 335 8.27 -6.32 -22.01
N ALA A 336 9.17 -6.33 -23.00
CA ALA A 336 9.44 -5.15 -23.83
C ALA A 336 8.20 -4.71 -24.62
N ALA A 337 7.47 -5.66 -25.22
CA ALA A 337 6.23 -5.38 -25.94
C ALA A 337 5.16 -4.77 -25.01
N THR A 338 4.98 -5.35 -23.83
CA THR A 338 4.01 -4.87 -22.85
C THR A 338 4.40 -3.50 -22.28
N ARG A 339 5.68 -3.31 -21.92
CA ARG A 339 6.19 -2.06 -21.34
C ARG A 339 6.11 -0.90 -22.34
N ALA A 340 6.44 -1.12 -23.61
CA ALA A 340 6.38 -0.09 -24.65
C ALA A 340 4.95 0.40 -24.92
N SER A 341 3.94 -0.47 -24.74
CA SER A 341 2.52 -0.09 -24.86
C SER A 341 2.05 0.86 -23.75
N ARG A 342 2.84 1.03 -22.67
CA ARG A 342 2.51 1.86 -21.52
C ARG A 342 3.32 3.16 -21.56
N LYS A 343 2.65 4.28 -21.85
CA LYS A 343 3.27 5.61 -21.71
C LYS A 343 3.72 5.80 -20.26
N GLN A 344 5.02 5.99 -20.03
CA GLN A 344 5.51 6.42 -18.72
C GLN A 344 4.91 7.79 -18.40
N PRO A 345 4.33 8.00 -17.21
CA PRO A 345 4.11 9.35 -16.72
C PRO A 345 5.49 10.01 -16.57
N SER A 346 5.66 11.17 -17.20
CA SER A 346 6.87 11.98 -17.06
C SER A 346 7.06 12.37 -15.59
N LEU A 347 8.05 11.76 -14.93
CA LEU A 347 8.58 12.26 -13.67
C LEU A 347 9.55 13.39 -14.02
N GLN A 348 9.02 14.62 -14.13
CA GLN A 348 9.82 15.85 -14.14
C GLN A 348 9.63 16.60 -12.83
#